data_AF-A0A1F2RF63-F1
#
_entry.id   AF-A0A1F2RF63-F1
#
_cell.length_a   1.000
_cell.length_b   1.000
_cell.length_c   1.000
_cell.angle_alpha   90.00
_cell.angle_beta   90.00
_cell.angle_gamma   90.00
#
_symmetry.space_group_name_H-M   'P 1'
#
loop_
_entity.id
_entity.type
_entity.pdbx_description
1 polymer ?
#
loop_
_entity_poly.entity_id
_entity_poly.type
_entity_poly.pdbx_seq_one_letter_code
_entity_poly.pdbx_strand_id
1 'polypeptide(L)'
;MALAAEVKSQEGKVRRTEGDGRRDPIADLWGANYYPGLGASQCIEFTALINIRPAQGNRSMEIQDAGTRNAVGEIVHALVGAGEPL
;
A
#
# COMPACT_ATOMS: atom_id res chain seq x y z
N MET A 1 10.60 10.92 -1.24
CA MET A 1 10.77 9.90 -2.30
C MET A 1 9.47 9.10 -2.35
N ALA A 2 8.93 8.76 -3.52
CA ALA A 2 7.70 7.97 -3.61
C ALA A 2 8.06 6.47 -3.61
N LEU A 3 7.47 5.68 -2.71
CA LEU A 3 7.75 4.25 -2.59
C LEU A 3 6.46 3.47 -2.91
N ALA A 4 6.52 2.59 -3.90
CA ALA A 4 5.45 1.64 -4.16
C ALA A 4 5.72 0.37 -3.35
N ALA A 5 4.76 -0.07 -2.54
CA ALA A 5 4.84 -1.31 -1.77
C ALA A 5 3.68 -2.23 -2.19
N GLU A 6 4.00 -3.47 -2.55
CA GLU A 6 2.98 -4.48 -2.81
C GLU A 6 2.53 -5.06 -1.46
N VAL A 7 1.26 -4.85 -1.10
CA VAL A 7 0.68 -5.33 0.15
C VAL A 7 -0.48 -6.26 -0.17
N LYS A 8 -0.31 -7.53 0.19
CA LYS A 8 -1.28 -8.59 -0.02
C LYS A 8 -2.39 -8.46 1.00
N SER A 9 -3.61 -8.16 0.55
CA SER A 9 -4.79 -8.17 1.41
C SER A 9 -5.20 -9.62 1.69
N GLN A 10 -5.16 -10.03 2.96
CA GLN A 10 -5.77 -11.27 3.42
C GLN A 10 -7.16 -10.95 3.98
N GLU A 11 -8.17 -10.91 3.12
CA GLU A 11 -9.50 -11.54 3.27
C GLU A 11 -10.52 -11.03 2.24
N GLY A 12 -11.36 -11.94 1.68
CA GLY A 12 -12.70 -11.56 1.20
C GLY A 12 -13.10 -11.70 -0.28
N LYS A 13 -12.76 -12.80 -0.97
CA LYS A 13 -13.50 -13.42 -2.11
C LYS A 13 -14.19 -12.49 -3.13
N VAL A 14 -13.45 -12.04 -4.15
CA VAL A 14 -14.04 -11.67 -5.45
C VAL A 14 -13.92 -12.88 -6.39
N ARG A 15 -15.04 -13.55 -6.65
CA ARG A 15 -15.11 -14.54 -7.74
C ARG A 15 -15.21 -13.78 -9.06
N ARG A 16 -14.15 -13.84 -9.86
CA ARG A 16 -14.23 -13.82 -11.33
C ARG A 16 -13.65 -15.15 -11.81
N THR A 17 -14.52 -15.98 -12.37
CA THR A 17 -14.11 -17.15 -13.16
C THR A 17 -13.68 -16.68 -14.55
N GLU A 18 -12.70 -17.39 -15.10
CA GLU A 18 -12.09 -17.29 -16.44
C GLU A 18 -10.83 -16.41 -16.54
N GLY A 19 -9.71 -17.10 -16.80
CA GLY A 19 -8.34 -16.58 -16.78
C GLY A 19 -7.46 -17.53 -15.96
N ASP A 20 -6.31 -17.90 -16.49
CA ASP A 20 -5.36 -18.96 -16.09
C ASP A 20 -4.81 -18.97 -14.64
N GLY A 21 -5.59 -18.71 -13.59
CA GLY A 21 -5.13 -18.79 -12.19
C GLY A 21 -4.00 -17.82 -11.82
N ARG A 22 -3.51 -17.00 -12.75
CA ARG A 22 -2.61 -15.87 -12.45
C ARG A 22 -3.44 -14.77 -11.83
N ARG A 23 -3.10 -14.40 -10.60
CA ARG A 23 -3.65 -13.22 -9.94
C ARG A 23 -3.20 -11.98 -10.72
N ASP A 24 -4.13 -11.05 -10.91
CA ASP A 24 -3.81 -9.73 -11.47
C ASP A 24 -2.78 -9.03 -10.58
N PRO A 25 -1.55 -8.76 -11.05
CA PRO A 25 -0.49 -8.15 -10.23
C PRO A 25 -0.87 -6.77 -9.68
N ILE A 26 -1.83 -6.11 -10.32
CA ILE A 26 -2.35 -4.78 -9.93
C ILE A 26 -3.37 -4.89 -8.79
N ALA A 27 -3.89 -6.08 -8.48
CA ALA A 27 -4.83 -6.26 -7.36
C ALA A 27 -4.19 -5.96 -6.00
N ASP A 28 -2.90 -6.29 -5.82
CA ASP A 28 -2.20 -6.20 -4.54
C ASP A 28 -1.26 -4.97 -4.44
N LEU A 29 -1.27 -4.08 -5.43
CA LEU A 29 -0.39 -2.90 -5.45
C LEU A 29 -0.94 -1.79 -4.53
N TRP A 30 -0.10 -1.15 -3.71
CA TRP A 30 -0.46 0.01 -2.90
C TRP A 30 0.67 1.06 -2.91
N GLY A 31 0.32 2.33 -2.71
CA GLY A 31 1.28 3.44 -2.71
C GLY A 31 1.29 4.23 -1.42
N ALA A 32 2.49 4.62 -0.99
CA ALA A 32 2.72 5.55 0.11
C ALA A 32 3.93 6.46 -0.20
N ASN A 33 3.96 7.64 0.39
CA ASN A 33 5.11 8.54 0.31
C ASN A 33 5.99 8.35 1.55
N TYR A 34 7.31 8.34 1.35
CA TYR A 34 8.29 8.28 2.44
C TYR A 34 9.07 9.59 2.59
N TYR A 35 9.12 10.08 3.82
CA TYR A 35 9.75 11.32 4.24
C TYR A 35 10.76 11.06 5.39
N PRO A 36 12.06 10.94 5.08
CA PRO A 36 13.09 10.75 6.11
C PRO A 36 13.21 11.99 7.01
N GLY A 37 13.74 11.80 8.22
CA GLY A 37 13.96 12.87 9.20
C GLY A 37 12.70 13.35 9.96
N LEU A 38 11.52 12.81 9.66
CA LEU A 38 10.27 13.12 10.38
C LEU A 38 9.95 12.13 11.51
N GLY A 39 10.77 11.10 11.70
CA GLY A 39 10.55 10.07 12.71
C GLY A 39 9.42 9.09 12.37
N ALA A 40 9.32 8.02 13.17
CA ALA A 40 8.54 6.84 12.82
C ALA A 40 7.04 7.10 12.60
N SER A 41 6.46 8.08 13.30
CA SER A 41 5.03 8.39 13.20
C SER A 41 4.65 9.25 11.99
N GLN A 42 5.61 9.96 11.39
CA GLN A 42 5.35 10.94 10.32
C GLN A 42 6.13 10.66 9.04
N CYS A 43 7.02 9.65 9.04
CA CYS A 43 7.82 9.32 7.86
C CYS A 43 7.05 8.64 6.74
N ILE A 44 5.80 8.21 6.97
CA ILE A 44 4.94 7.55 5.98
C ILE A 44 3.63 8.30 5.81
N GLU A 45 3.31 8.66 4.57
CA GLU A 45 2.01 9.21 4.20
C GLU A 45 1.28 8.23 3.27
N PHE A 46 0.10 7.78 3.70
CA PHE A 46 -0.70 6.77 3.02
C PHE A 46 -1.62 7.33 1.94
N THR A 47 -1.33 8.54 1.44
CA THR A 47 -2.11 9.23 0.41
C THR A 47 -1.30 9.30 -0.87
N ALA A 48 -1.74 8.59 -1.91
CA ALA A 48 -1.10 8.58 -3.21
C ALA A 48 -2.12 8.37 -4.33
N LEU A 49 -1.90 9.00 -5.49
CA LEU A 49 -2.80 8.89 -6.65
C LEU A 49 -3.00 7.44 -7.12
N ILE A 50 -1.97 6.59 -6.98
CA ILE A 50 -2.01 5.17 -7.37
C ILE A 50 -3.04 4.34 -6.60
N ASN A 51 -3.51 4.84 -5.45
CA ASN A 51 -4.50 4.16 -4.61
C ASN A 51 -5.94 4.31 -5.14
N ILE A 52 -6.20 5.26 -6.05
CA ILE A 52 -7.52 5.42 -6.68
C ILE A 52 -7.78 4.24 -7.62
N ARG A 53 -8.53 3.25 -7.15
CA ARG A 53 -8.89 2.02 -7.88
C ARG A 53 -10.38 1.70 -7.78
N PRO A 54 -11.25 2.42 -8.53
CA PRO A 54 -12.69 2.22 -8.49
C PRO A 54 -13.12 0.77 -8.80
N ALA A 55 -12.36 0.08 -9.67
CA ALA A 55 -12.61 -1.31 -10.03
C ALA A 55 -12.41 -2.31 -8.87
N GLN A 56 -11.67 -1.90 -7.83
CA GLN A 56 -11.37 -2.70 -6.63
C GLN A 56 -12.03 -2.10 -5.38
N GLY A 57 -12.98 -1.18 -5.54
CA GLY A 57 -13.75 -0.60 -4.45
C GLY A 57 -13.11 0.59 -3.73
N ASN A 58 -11.85 0.95 -4.03
CA ASN A 58 -11.23 2.14 -3.45
C ASN A 58 -11.33 3.34 -4.40
N ARG A 59 -12.09 4.37 -4.04
CA ARG A 59 -12.18 5.62 -4.84
C ARG A 59 -11.36 6.76 -4.23
N SER A 60 -10.59 6.48 -3.18
CA SER A 60 -9.76 7.44 -2.47
C SER A 60 -8.29 7.32 -2.85
N MET A 61 -7.55 8.41 -2.71
CA MET A 61 -6.08 8.40 -2.72
C MET A 61 -5.50 7.81 -1.42
N GLU A 62 -6.29 7.81 -0.36
CA GLU A 62 -5.88 7.34 0.95
C GLU A 62 -6.12 5.83 1.07
N ILE A 63 -5.15 5.11 1.63
CA ILE A 63 -5.35 3.73 2.07
C ILE A 63 -6.26 3.76 3.29
N GLN A 64 -7.54 3.43 3.18
CA GLN A 64 -8.48 3.53 4.31
C GLN A 64 -8.42 2.33 5.27
N ASP A 65 -8.06 1.15 4.75
CA ASP A 65 -7.97 -0.06 5.54
C ASP A 65 -6.75 -0.05 6.47
N ALA A 66 -7.00 -0.21 7.78
CA ALA A 66 -5.95 -0.18 8.79
C ALA A 66 -4.98 -1.37 8.67
N GLY A 67 -5.47 -2.55 8.26
CA GLY A 67 -4.61 -3.72 8.03
C GLY A 67 -3.58 -3.47 6.93
N THR A 68 -4.04 -2.88 5.84
CA THR A 68 -3.21 -2.48 4.70
C THR A 68 -2.21 -1.41 5.09
N ARG A 69 -2.61 -0.38 5.86
CA ARG A 69 -1.67 0.64 6.37
C ARG A 69 -0.58 0.02 7.23
N ASN A 70 -0.94 -0.88 8.14
CA ASN A 70 0.02 -1.53 9.02
C ASN A 70 1.04 -2.34 8.21
N ALA A 71 0.57 -3.13 7.25
CA ALA A 71 1.44 -3.92 6.39
C ALA A 71 2.36 -3.05 5.51
N VAL A 72 1.86 -1.93 4.96
CA VAL A 72 2.72 -0.95 4.26
C VAL A 72 3.78 -0.40 5.23
N GLY A 73 3.38 -0.02 6.44
CA GLY A 73 4.28 0.52 7.47
C GLY A 73 5.38 -0.46 7.86
N GLU A 74 5.03 -1.72 8.10
CA GLU A 74 6.00 -2.78 8.41
C GLU A 74 7.03 -2.97 7.29
N ILE A 75 6.58 -3.00 6.03
CA ILE A 75 7.46 -3.13 4.87
C ILE A 75 8.41 -1.92 4.76
N VAL A 76 7.87 -0.71 4.89
CA VAL A 76 8.68 0.52 4.80
C VAL A 76 9.72 0.57 5.92
N HIS A 77 9.33 0.28 7.15
CA HIS A 77 10.27 0.25 8.28
C HIS A 77 11.35 -0.82 8.12
N ALA A 78 11.01 -1.98 7.56
CA ALA A 78 11.96 -3.07 7.32
C ALA A 78 12.94 -2.78 6.17
N LEU A 79 12.49 -2.10 5.11
CA LEU A 79 13.26 -1.93 3.87
C LEU A 79 13.91 -0.54 3.71
N VAL A 80 13.33 0.49 4.32
CA VAL A 80 13.77 1.88 4.16
C VAL A 80 14.24 2.48 5.48
N GLY A 81 13.45 2.34 6.55
CA GLY A 81 13.76 2.88 7.88
C GLY A 81 12.53 3.45 8.58
N ALA A 82 12.71 3.86 9.84
CA ALA A 82 11.68 4.42 10.70
C ALA A 82 11.75 5.97 10.76
N GLY A 83 12.11 6.61 9.66
CA GLY A 83 12.12 8.07 9.54
C GLY A 83 13.38 8.74 10.08
N GLU A 84 14.48 8.01 10.19
CA GLU A 84 15.79 8.57 10.49
C GLU A 84 16.24 9.53 9.37
N PRO A 85 17.07 10.53 9.67
CA PRO A 85 17.69 11.36 8.63
C PRO A 85 18.56 10.52 7.69
N LEU A 86 18.50 10.81 6.39
CA LEU A 86 19.38 10.24 5.36
C LEU A 86 20.69 11.00 5.24
#